data_AF-A0A1G0ZZ80-F1
#
_entry.id   AF-A0A1G0ZZ80-F1
#
_cell.length_a   1.000
_cell.length_b   1.000
_cell.length_c   1.000
_cell.angle_alpha   90.00
_cell.angle_beta   90.00
_cell.angle_gamma   90.00
#
_symmetry.space_group_name_H-M   'P 1'
#
loop_
_entity.id
_entity.type
_entity.pdbx_description
1 polymer ?
#
loop_
_entity_poly.entity_id
_entity_poly.type
_entity_poly.pdbx_seq_one_letter_code
_entity_poly.pdbx_strand_id
1 'polypeptide(L)' 'MPKVEQVNVLRNMTPADRWRVAISLYWQAREWKEAALRSLHPDWSETQIRQFTRELFLHGHIA' A
#
# COMPACT_ATOMS: atom_id res chain seq x y z
N MET A 1 13.46 -9.93 11.94
CA MET A 1 12.46 -9.80 13.03
C MET A 1 12.18 -8.33 13.27
N PRO A 2 10.92 -7.91 13.49
CA PRO A 2 10.65 -6.55 13.96
C PRO A 2 11.40 -6.31 15.27
N LYS A 3 12.03 -5.15 15.41
CA LYS A 3 12.73 -4.79 16.66
C LYS A 3 11.72 -4.78 17.81
N VAL A 4 12.16 -5.16 19.02
CA VAL A 4 11.32 -5.19 20.23
C VAL A 4 10.54 -3.88 20.44
N GLU A 5 11.17 -2.75 20.09
CA GLU A 5 10.55 -1.41 20.11
C GLU A 5 9.33 -1.29 19.19
N GLN A 6 9.37 -1.83 17.98
CA GLN A 6 8.24 -1.80 17.04
C GLN A 6 7.06 -2.61 17.56
N VAL A 7 7.34 -3.77 18.17
CA VAL A 7 6.31 -4.63 18.78
C VAL A 7 5.63 -3.91 19.93
N ASN A 8 6.40 -3.20 20.77
CA ASN A 8 5.85 -2.44 21.90
C ASN A 8 4.99 -1.26 21.44
N VAL A 9 5.42 -0.54 20.40
CA VAL A 9 4.62 0.53 19.77
C VAL A 9 3.29 -0.03 19.27
N LEU A 10 3.29 -1.14 18.54
CA LEU A 10 2.06 -1.76 18.03
C LEU A 10 1.12 -2.25 19.15
N ARG A 11 1.68 -2.80 20.22
CA ARG A 11 0.90 -3.25 21.39
C ARG A 11 0.19 -2.10 22.10
N ASN A 12 0.84 -0.94 22.19
CA ASN A 12 0.33 0.23 22.90
C ASN A 12 -0.60 1.11 22.06
N MET A 13 -0.76 0.85 20.75
CA MET A 13 -1.69 1.61 19.92
C MET A 13 -3.14 1.36 20.31
N THR A 14 -3.89 2.46 20.48
CA THR A 14 -5.35 2.41 20.57
C THR A 14 -5.96 1.89 19.26
N PRO A 15 -7.22 1.41 19.25
CA PRO A 15 -7.91 1.07 18.00
C PRO A 15 -7.91 2.21 16.97
N ALA A 16 -8.05 3.46 17.41
CA ALA A 16 -8.01 4.63 16.52
C ALA A 16 -6.62 4.84 15.90
N ASP A 17 -5.54 4.65 16.68
CA ASP A 17 -4.18 4.71 16.15
C ASP A 17 -3.90 3.61 15.13
N ARG A 18 -4.34 2.39 15.43
CA ARG A 18 -4.21 1.26 14.49
C ARG A 18 -4.94 1.55 13.19
N TRP A 19 -6.14 2.10 13.27
CA TRP A 19 -6.92 2.47 12.10
C TRP A 19 -6.23 3.55 11.26
N ARG A 20 -5.74 4.61 11.90
CA ARG A 20 -4.98 5.67 11.24
C ARG A 20 -3.75 5.11 10.51
N VAL A 21 -2.97 4.27 11.18
CA VAL A 21 -1.79 3.63 10.57
C VAL A 21 -2.19 2.71 9.41
N ALA A 22 -3.25 1.92 9.56
CA ALA A 22 -3.74 1.04 8.49
C ALA A 22 -4.16 1.82 7.25
N ILE A 23 -4.89 2.94 7.40
CA ILE A 23 -5.26 3.81 6.27
C ILE A 23 -4.01 4.39 5.61
N SER A 24 -3.07 4.92 6.39
CA SER A 24 -1.83 5.48 5.84
C SER A 24 -1.04 4.44 5.05
N LEU A 25 -0.91 3.21 5.59
CA LEU A 25 -0.24 2.11 4.90
C LEU A 25 -0.98 1.70 3.62
N TYR A 26 -2.31 1.68 3.64
CA TYR A 26 -3.12 1.36 2.45
C TYR A 26 -2.83 2.33 1.29
N TRP A 27 -2.80 3.64 1.57
CA TRP A 27 -2.50 4.65 0.53
C TRP A 27 -1.05 4.59 0.07
N GLN A 28 -0.11 4.45 1.00
CA GLN A 28 1.32 4.34 0.68
C GLN A 28 1.60 3.13 -0.22
N ALA A 29 0.98 1.98 0.07
CA ALA A 29 1.12 0.77 -0.73
C ALA A 29 0.62 0.98 -2.17
N ARG A 30 -0.47 1.74 -2.35
CA ARG A 30 -0.97 2.10 -3.68
C ARG A 30 0.01 2.99 -4.43
N GLU A 31 0.54 4.03 -3.79
CA GLU A 31 1.55 4.92 -4.39
C GLU A 31 2.78 4.15 -4.86
N TRP A 32 3.30 3.26 -4.01
CA TRP A 32 4.45 2.40 -4.37
C TRP A 32 4.12 1.48 -5.54
N LYS A 33 2.91 0.91 -5.57
CA LYS A 33 2.51 0.06 -6.69
C LYS A 33 2.42 0.85 -7.99
N GLU A 34 1.83 2.04 -7.98
CA GLU A 34 1.78 2.90 -9.16
C GLU A 34 3.18 3.29 -9.64
N ALA A 35 4.09 3.66 -8.72
CA ALA A 35 5.47 3.96 -9.07
C ALA A 35 6.20 2.76 -9.71
N ALA A 36 5.98 1.56 -9.17
CA ALA A 36 6.51 0.33 -9.77
C ALA A 36 5.93 0.08 -11.16
N LEU A 37 4.62 0.26 -11.36
CA LEU A 37 3.96 0.11 -12.66
C LEU A 37 4.47 1.12 -13.68
N ARG A 38 4.71 2.39 -13.30
CA ARG A 38 5.33 3.39 -14.18
C ARG A 38 6.71 2.95 -14.67
N SER A 39 7.49 2.31 -13.80
CA SER A 39 8.82 1.80 -14.16
C SER A 39 8.76 0.55 -15.04
N LEU A 40 7.77 -0.33 -14.84
CA LEU A 40 7.64 -1.60 -15.57
C LEU A 40 6.91 -1.44 -16.92
N HIS A 41 6.01 -0.45 -17.02
CA HIS A 41 5.16 -0.20 -18.18
C HIS A 41 5.25 1.28 -18.60
N PRO A 42 6.39 1.72 -19.18
CA PRO A 42 6.58 3.12 -19.56
C PRO A 42 5.65 3.58 -20.69
N ASP A 43 5.03 2.64 -21.41
CA ASP A 43 4.03 2.87 -22.46
C ASP A 43 2.60 3.06 -21.92
N TRP A 44 2.36 2.74 -20.65
CA TRP A 44 1.03 2.88 -20.06
C TRP A 44 0.72 4.33 -19.70
N SER A 45 -0.50 4.74 -20.01
CA SER A 45 -1.05 6.00 -19.51
C SER A 45 -1.29 5.92 -18.00
N GLU A 46 -1.27 7.09 -17.35
CA GLU A 46 -1.62 7.22 -15.92
C GLU A 46 -2.99 6.64 -15.57
N THR A 47 -3.95 6.69 -16.50
CA THR A 47 -5.28 6.09 -16.30
C THR A 47 -5.20 4.57 -16.25
N GLN A 48 -4.42 3.93 -17.13
CA GLN A 48 -4.21 2.48 -17.10
C GLN A 48 -3.52 2.04 -15.81
N ILE A 49 -2.53 2.80 -15.34
CA ILE A 49 -1.81 2.53 -14.08
C ILE A 49 -2.76 2.59 -12.88
N ARG A 50 -3.59 3.64 -12.77
CA ARG A 50 -4.58 3.77 -11.69
C ARG A 50 -5.65 2.69 -11.75
N GLN A 51 -6.14 2.36 -12.95
CA GLN A 51 -7.15 1.31 -13.13
C GLN A 51 -6.59 -0.06 -12.71
N PHE A 52 -5.40 -0.41 -13.18
CA PHE A 52 -4.76 -1.67 -12.82
C PHE A 52 -4.46 -1.75 -11.31
N THR A 53 -3.94 -0.67 -10.72
CA THR A 53 -3.73 -0.60 -9.26
C THR A 53 -5.03 -0.79 -8.49
N ARG A 54 -6.14 -0.21 -8.97
CA ARG A 54 -7.46 -0.43 -8.37
C ARG A 54 -7.89 -1.89 -8.44
N GLU A 55 -7.77 -2.53 -9.59
CA GLU A 55 -8.11 -3.96 -9.77
C GLU A 55 -7.25 -4.86 -8.88
N LEU A 56 -5.95 -4.57 -8.77
CA LEU A 56 -5.02 -5.31 -7.91
C LEU A 56 -5.45 -5.28 -6.44
N PHE A 57 -5.82 -4.11 -5.91
CA PHE A 57 -6.21 -3.95 -4.51
C PHE A 57 -7.65 -4.44 -4.22
N LEU A 58 -8.53 -4.50 -5.22
CA LEU A 58 -9.90 -5.02 -5.05
C LEU A 58 -9.98 -6.54 -5.20
N HIS A 59 -9.26 -7.10 -6.17
CA HIS A 59 -9.42 -8.50 -6.57
C HIS A 59 -8.18 -9.36 -6.33
N GLY A 60 -7.07 -8.77 -5.84
CA GLY A 60 -5.85 -9.51 -5.55
C GLY A 60 -5.13 -10.02 -6.80
N HIS A 61 -5.28 -9.33 -7.93
CA HIS A 61 -4.56 -9.69 -9.15
C HIS A 61 -3.04 -9.71 -8.88
N ILE A 62 -2.37 -10.81 -9.23
CA ILE A 62 -0.91 -10.89 -9.20
C ILE A 62 -0.44 -10.54 -10.61
N ALA A 63 0.37 -9.48 -10.72
CA ALA A 63 1.04 -9.07 -11.94
C ALA A 63 2.45 -9.66 -11.95
#